data_AF-A0A957T4W1-F1
#
_entry.id   AF-A0A957T4W1-F1
#
_cell.length_a   1.000
_cell.length_b   1.000
_cell.length_c   1.000
_cell.angle_alpha   90.00
_cell.angle_beta   90.00
_cell.angle_gamma   90.00
#
_symmetry.space_group_name_H-M   'P 1'
#
loop_
_entity.id
_entity.type
_entity.pdbx_description
1 polymer ?
#
loop_
_entity_poly.entity_id
_entity_poly.type
_entity_poly.pdbx_seq_one_letter_code
_entity_poly.pdbx_strand_id
1 'polypeptide(L)'
;MTQTQSAAWTRAASLAEVTKLGVHTATVDGHVLALFVHEGDVYAVDNRCPHMGFPLDRGSVHDGILTCHWHHARFDLCTGGAFDLWADDIPAYPVSVRDGDVYVDLRPRQDALDRQRQRLDDGLERNLSLVIAKAVLTLVDDADDTVGPFLAGVAFGTRYRMQGWGQGLTILTVMRNLLPSLHREDRARALYHGLAAVAADSAGHAPRFLVQPLPGDDVDIPALKRWFRQFIEVRDNEGAERCIVTAICAGATPAQMADMLFAAVTDHRYINVGHPLDFTNKAFEALDVIGWEHAAQVLTSLAPSYADADRMEESNAWRHPIDLVDILHGCFAQIPAALAAGAASAATWTSDAAFVDVLLGDDPHAIGEALLSALRGGATPVALAQTVSYAAALRIARFHTSNEFGDWDTALHTFTFANAVHAGLQRLADLSLPEGEYPLLLRGVFDAAMSVYLDRFLNIPSARLPAPGQNGQTAAQLPPLGDMLDQQQQVNQAGNAVADFLFHGGDVTAMRA
;
A
#
# COMPACT_ATOMS: atom_id res chain seq x y z
N MET A 1 -32.64 18.07 -7.58
CA MET A 1 -33.99 17.93 -8.17
C MET A 1 -33.95 16.77 -9.14
N THR A 2 -34.35 15.58 -8.66
CA THR A 2 -34.40 14.34 -9.43
C THR A 2 -35.56 14.43 -10.42
N GLN A 3 -35.27 14.47 -11.72
CA GLN A 3 -36.28 14.27 -12.75
C GLN A 3 -36.81 12.84 -12.64
N THR A 4 -38.09 12.69 -12.30
CA THR A 4 -38.81 11.43 -12.32
C THR A 4 -38.95 10.96 -13.77
N GLN A 5 -38.05 10.09 -14.25
CA GLN A 5 -38.27 9.36 -15.48
C GLN A 5 -39.52 8.49 -15.31
N SER A 6 -40.55 8.76 -16.11
CA SER A 6 -41.78 7.95 -16.17
C SER A 6 -41.45 6.50 -16.51
N ALA A 7 -42.15 5.54 -15.88
CA ALA A 7 -41.94 4.11 -16.07
C ALA A 7 -42.11 3.69 -17.55
N ALA A 8 -41.00 3.34 -18.22
CA ALA A 8 -41.01 2.77 -19.55
C ALA A 8 -41.07 1.24 -19.42
N TRP A 9 -42.28 0.68 -19.42
CA TRP A 9 -42.49 -0.76 -19.49
C TRP A 9 -42.22 -1.23 -20.92
N THR A 10 -41.27 -2.14 -21.11
CA THR A 10 -40.91 -2.67 -22.43
C THR A 10 -41.44 -4.09 -22.60
N ARG A 11 -42.05 -4.38 -23.76
CA ARG A 11 -42.56 -5.72 -24.07
C ARG A 11 -41.40 -6.69 -24.25
N ALA A 12 -41.40 -7.79 -23.49
CA ALA A 12 -40.36 -8.81 -23.53
C ALA A 12 -40.75 -10.03 -24.40
N ALA A 13 -41.95 -10.60 -24.17
CA ALA A 13 -42.41 -11.81 -24.86
C ALA A 13 -43.93 -12.00 -24.74
N SER A 14 -44.49 -12.97 -25.48
CA SER A 14 -45.85 -13.46 -25.27
C SER A 14 -45.92 -14.34 -24.02
N LEU A 15 -46.94 -14.16 -23.18
CA LEU A 15 -47.15 -15.00 -21.99
C LEU A 15 -47.31 -16.47 -22.38
N ALA A 16 -48.02 -16.75 -23.47
CA ALA A 16 -48.27 -18.12 -23.91
C ALA A 16 -46.98 -18.85 -24.30
N GLU A 17 -46.00 -18.14 -24.86
CA GLU A 17 -44.69 -18.69 -25.21
C GLU A 17 -43.86 -18.98 -23.96
N VAL A 18 -43.80 -18.02 -23.03
CA VAL A 18 -43.04 -18.14 -21.77
C VAL A 18 -43.58 -19.30 -20.94
N THR A 19 -44.90 -19.40 -20.75
CA THR A 19 -45.54 -20.48 -19.99
C THR A 19 -45.34 -21.86 -20.62
N LYS A 20 -45.35 -21.95 -21.95
CA LYS A 20 -45.15 -23.23 -22.64
C LYS A 20 -43.72 -23.77 -22.45
N LEU A 21 -42.72 -22.90 -22.47
CA LEU A 21 -41.31 -23.29 -22.36
C LEU A 21 -40.87 -23.48 -20.91
N GLY A 22 -41.54 -22.81 -19.95
CA GLY A 22 -41.14 -22.78 -18.54
C GLY A 22 -39.94 -21.86 -18.27
N VAL A 23 -39.00 -21.77 -19.21
CA VAL A 23 -37.91 -20.79 -19.26
C VAL A 23 -37.80 -20.24 -20.67
N HIS A 24 -37.75 -18.92 -20.83
CA HIS A 24 -37.66 -18.25 -22.13
C HIS A 24 -36.67 -17.08 -22.09
N THR A 25 -35.80 -17.00 -23.10
CA THR A 25 -34.80 -15.93 -23.21
C THR A 25 -35.31 -14.84 -24.13
N ALA A 26 -35.31 -13.59 -23.68
CA ALA A 26 -35.79 -12.43 -24.42
C ALA A 26 -34.72 -11.33 -24.49
N THR A 27 -34.56 -10.69 -25.64
CA THR A 27 -33.68 -9.52 -25.78
C THR A 27 -34.52 -8.24 -25.74
N VAL A 28 -34.29 -7.39 -24.75
CA VAL A 28 -35.05 -6.15 -24.51
C VAL A 28 -34.07 -4.99 -24.34
N ASP A 29 -34.12 -3.99 -25.22
CA ASP A 29 -33.24 -2.82 -25.22
C ASP A 29 -31.73 -3.15 -25.05
N GLY A 30 -31.29 -4.25 -25.65
CA GLY A 30 -29.90 -4.74 -25.59
C GLY A 30 -29.56 -5.64 -24.40
N HIS A 31 -30.47 -5.80 -23.43
CA HIS A 31 -30.34 -6.75 -22.33
C HIS A 31 -30.87 -8.12 -22.73
N VAL A 32 -30.14 -9.18 -22.40
CA VAL A 32 -30.59 -10.57 -22.59
C VAL A 32 -31.16 -11.05 -21.26
N LEU A 33 -32.48 -11.21 -21.19
CA LEU A 33 -33.21 -11.59 -19.99
C LEU A 33 -33.58 -13.07 -20.03
N ALA A 34 -33.57 -13.72 -18.87
CA ALA A 34 -34.17 -15.03 -18.67
C ALA A 34 -35.51 -14.86 -17.94
N LEU A 35 -36.59 -15.28 -18.61
CA LEU A 35 -37.95 -15.29 -18.08
C LEU A 35 -38.26 -16.70 -17.56
N PHE A 36 -38.49 -16.83 -16.25
CA PHE A 36 -38.83 -18.09 -15.60
C PHE A 36 -40.29 -18.12 -15.20
N VAL A 37 -40.96 -19.25 -15.40
CA VAL A 37 -42.28 -19.51 -14.82
C VAL A 37 -42.12 -20.35 -13.57
N HIS A 38 -42.58 -19.81 -12.44
CA HIS A 38 -42.55 -20.50 -11.16
C HIS A 38 -43.86 -20.24 -10.41
N GLU A 39 -44.50 -21.32 -9.94
CA GLU A 39 -45.80 -21.28 -9.23
C GLU A 39 -46.93 -20.50 -9.94
N GLY A 40 -46.86 -20.39 -11.26
CA GLY A 40 -47.85 -19.69 -12.09
C GLY A 40 -47.53 -18.23 -12.39
N ASP A 41 -46.49 -17.68 -11.76
CA ASP A 41 -46.00 -16.31 -12.00
C ASP A 41 -44.77 -16.30 -12.92
N VAL A 42 -44.54 -15.15 -13.58
CA VAL A 42 -43.39 -14.92 -14.46
C VAL A 42 -42.38 -14.01 -13.76
N TYR A 43 -41.13 -14.44 -13.71
CA TYR A 43 -40.01 -13.70 -13.15
C TYR A 43 -38.99 -13.39 -14.24
N ALA A 44 -38.38 -12.20 -14.19
CA ALA A 44 -37.39 -11.77 -15.16
C ALA A 44 -36.09 -11.41 -14.46
N VAL A 45 -34.98 -12.02 -14.89
CA VAL A 45 -33.62 -11.71 -14.40
C VAL A 45 -32.68 -11.55 -15.58
N ASP A 46 -31.53 -10.90 -15.38
CA ASP A 46 -30.46 -10.89 -16.39
C ASP A 46 -30.03 -12.34 -16.66
N ASN A 47 -29.88 -12.72 -17.92
CA ASN A 47 -29.48 -14.08 -18.28
C ASN A 47 -27.99 -14.32 -17.99
N ARG A 48 -27.20 -13.28 -17.74
CA ARG A 48 -25.78 -13.39 -17.43
C ARG A 48 -25.58 -13.58 -15.94
N CYS A 49 -25.15 -14.79 -15.53
CA CYS A 49 -24.79 -15.04 -14.13
C CYS A 49 -23.73 -14.03 -13.67
N PRO A 50 -23.98 -13.27 -12.60
CA PRO A 50 -23.09 -12.21 -12.17
C PRO A 50 -21.73 -12.73 -11.69
N HIS A 51 -21.60 -14.01 -11.35
CA HIS A 51 -20.32 -14.61 -10.97
C HIS A 51 -19.28 -14.55 -12.12
N MET A 52 -19.52 -15.28 -13.22
CA MET A 52 -18.60 -15.41 -14.35
C MET A 52 -19.31 -15.47 -15.73
N GLY A 53 -20.56 -15.00 -15.78
CA GLY A 53 -21.28 -14.74 -17.03
C GLY A 53 -21.98 -15.93 -17.68
N PHE A 54 -22.12 -17.07 -17.00
CA PHE A 54 -22.85 -18.22 -17.55
C PHE A 54 -24.33 -17.90 -17.79
N PRO A 55 -24.95 -18.41 -18.88
CA PRO A 55 -26.38 -18.28 -19.13
C PRO A 55 -27.22 -18.91 -18.01
N LEU A 56 -28.06 -18.10 -17.35
CA LEU A 56 -28.92 -18.53 -16.25
C LEU A 56 -30.15 -19.27 -16.72
N ASP A 57 -30.58 -19.10 -17.97
CA ASP A 57 -31.62 -19.89 -18.64
C ASP A 57 -31.30 -21.40 -18.68
N ARG A 58 -30.02 -21.79 -18.52
CA ARG A 58 -29.57 -23.18 -18.34
C ARG A 58 -29.57 -23.65 -16.88
N GLY A 59 -29.86 -22.75 -15.96
CA GLY A 59 -29.99 -23.04 -14.52
C GLY A 59 -31.26 -23.81 -14.18
N SER A 60 -31.41 -24.11 -12.91
CA SER A 60 -32.59 -24.80 -12.35
C SER A 60 -33.26 -23.96 -11.29
N VAL A 61 -34.59 -23.94 -11.27
CA VAL A 61 -35.39 -23.28 -10.23
C VAL A 61 -36.07 -24.34 -9.36
N HIS A 62 -35.89 -24.24 -8.04
CA HIS A 62 -36.58 -25.07 -7.04
C HIS A 62 -36.97 -24.21 -5.85
N ASP A 63 -38.24 -24.24 -5.43
CA ASP A 63 -38.79 -23.41 -4.34
C ASP A 63 -38.37 -21.92 -4.43
N GLY A 64 -38.47 -21.33 -5.62
CA GLY A 64 -38.06 -19.94 -5.88
C GLY A 64 -36.56 -19.68 -5.92
N ILE A 65 -35.71 -20.70 -5.74
CA ILE A 65 -34.25 -20.56 -5.78
C ILE A 65 -33.72 -20.92 -7.17
N LEU A 66 -33.20 -19.92 -7.89
CA LEU A 66 -32.48 -20.11 -9.13
C LEU A 66 -31.03 -20.53 -8.83
N THR A 67 -30.63 -21.69 -9.33
CA THR A 67 -29.26 -22.20 -9.20
C THR A 67 -28.56 -22.16 -10.55
N CYS A 68 -27.43 -21.45 -10.64
CA CYS A 68 -26.60 -21.42 -11.84
C CYS A 68 -26.04 -22.82 -12.13
N HIS A 69 -26.11 -23.26 -13.39
CA HIS A 69 -25.67 -24.60 -13.78
C HIS A 69 -24.16 -24.82 -13.65
N TRP A 70 -23.36 -23.75 -13.78
CA TRP A 70 -21.90 -23.90 -13.85
C TRP A 70 -21.22 -23.94 -12.47
N HIS A 71 -21.37 -22.88 -11.69
CA HIS A 71 -20.71 -22.74 -10.39
C HIS A 71 -21.67 -22.92 -9.20
N HIS A 72 -22.94 -23.19 -9.47
CA HIS A 72 -23.96 -23.44 -8.46
C HIS A 72 -24.22 -22.28 -7.48
N ALA A 73 -23.91 -21.04 -7.87
CA ALA A 73 -24.40 -19.87 -7.17
C ALA A 73 -25.94 -19.88 -7.15
N ARG A 74 -26.51 -19.61 -5.98
CA ARG A 74 -27.96 -19.62 -5.74
C ARG A 74 -28.49 -18.22 -5.52
N PHE A 75 -29.66 -17.97 -6.08
CA PHE A 75 -30.30 -16.66 -6.09
C PHE A 75 -31.79 -16.79 -5.80
N ASP A 76 -32.35 -15.84 -5.07
CA ASP A 76 -33.80 -15.67 -5.03
C ASP A 76 -34.28 -15.21 -6.41
N LEU A 77 -35.16 -15.99 -7.03
CA LEU A 77 -35.70 -15.68 -8.36
C LEU A 77 -36.52 -14.39 -8.38
N CYS A 78 -37.10 -13.99 -7.25
CA CYS A 78 -37.93 -12.80 -7.16
C CYS A 78 -37.11 -11.51 -7.10
N THR A 79 -36.14 -11.46 -6.18
CA THR A 79 -35.33 -10.27 -5.93
C THR A 79 -34.00 -10.25 -6.68
N GLY A 80 -33.50 -11.41 -7.11
CA GLY A 80 -32.16 -11.59 -7.66
C GLY A 80 -31.05 -11.71 -6.61
N GLY A 81 -31.40 -11.60 -5.32
CA GLY A 81 -30.46 -11.63 -4.21
C GLY A 81 -29.69 -12.95 -4.14
N ALA A 82 -28.36 -12.88 -4.07
CA ALA A 82 -27.49 -14.03 -3.95
C ALA A 82 -27.47 -14.56 -2.51
N PHE A 83 -27.66 -15.86 -2.35
CA PHE A 83 -27.43 -16.53 -1.06
C PHE A 83 -25.95 -16.81 -0.81
N ASP A 84 -25.19 -16.91 -1.89
CA ASP A 84 -23.78 -17.25 -1.90
C ASP A 84 -22.95 -15.98 -2.15
N LEU A 85 -22.46 -15.33 -1.08
CA LEU A 85 -21.86 -13.97 -1.18
C LEU A 85 -20.55 -13.88 -1.98
N TRP A 86 -19.99 -15.01 -2.46
CA TRP A 86 -18.92 -15.02 -3.45
C TRP A 86 -19.41 -14.71 -4.87
N ALA A 87 -20.73 -14.73 -5.09
CA ALA A 87 -21.41 -14.17 -6.25
C ALA A 87 -22.09 -12.84 -5.88
N ASP A 88 -22.30 -11.99 -6.88
CA ASP A 88 -23.09 -10.77 -6.74
C ASP A 88 -24.57 -11.06 -7.02
N ASP A 89 -25.46 -10.15 -6.62
CA ASP A 89 -26.88 -10.24 -6.94
C ASP A 89 -27.11 -10.18 -8.46
N ILE A 90 -28.08 -10.96 -8.95
CA ILE A 90 -28.52 -10.86 -10.35
C ILE A 90 -29.45 -9.64 -10.47
N PRO A 91 -29.32 -8.81 -11.51
CA PRO A 91 -30.35 -7.82 -11.83
C PRO A 91 -31.70 -8.51 -12.07
N ALA A 92 -32.66 -8.30 -11.17
CA ALA A 92 -34.04 -8.76 -11.31
C ALA A 92 -34.96 -7.61 -11.73
N TYR A 93 -35.77 -7.86 -12.75
CA TYR A 93 -36.60 -6.85 -13.40
C TYR A 93 -38.07 -7.03 -12.99
N PRO A 94 -38.75 -5.97 -12.50
CA PRO A 94 -40.19 -6.03 -12.28
C PRO A 94 -40.94 -6.47 -13.53
N VAL A 95 -41.90 -7.39 -13.38
CA VAL A 95 -42.71 -7.94 -14.46
C VAL A 95 -44.15 -7.46 -14.34
N SER A 96 -44.78 -7.13 -15.48
CA SER A 96 -46.21 -6.84 -15.58
C SER A 96 -46.80 -7.57 -16.78
N VAL A 97 -47.79 -8.42 -16.54
CA VAL A 97 -48.51 -9.14 -17.59
C VAL A 97 -49.74 -8.35 -17.99
N ARG A 98 -49.89 -8.03 -19.28
CA ARG A 98 -51.00 -7.22 -19.82
C ARG A 98 -51.41 -7.76 -21.18
N ASP A 99 -52.71 -7.96 -21.38
CA ASP A 99 -53.29 -8.38 -22.67
C ASP A 99 -52.60 -9.60 -23.32
N GLY A 100 -52.09 -10.53 -22.51
CA GLY A 100 -51.39 -11.74 -22.97
C GLY A 100 -49.90 -11.58 -23.26
N ASP A 101 -49.32 -10.41 -23.00
CA ASP A 101 -47.90 -10.12 -23.15
C ASP A 101 -47.21 -9.85 -21.81
N VAL A 102 -45.92 -10.18 -21.73
CA VAL A 102 -45.04 -9.93 -20.60
C VAL A 102 -44.27 -8.64 -20.84
N TYR A 103 -44.37 -7.69 -19.92
CA TYR A 103 -43.61 -6.44 -19.91
C TYR A 103 -42.63 -6.41 -18.74
N VAL A 104 -41.47 -5.81 -18.95
CA VAL A 104 -40.42 -5.64 -17.94
C VAL A 104 -40.08 -4.17 -17.74
N ASP A 105 -39.68 -3.82 -16.53
CA ASP A 105 -39.12 -2.50 -16.19
C ASP A 105 -37.59 -2.62 -16.05
N LEU A 106 -36.84 -2.02 -16.96
CA LEU A 106 -35.37 -2.11 -17.01
C LEU A 106 -34.67 -1.10 -16.09
N ARG A 107 -35.41 -0.24 -15.39
CA ARG A 107 -34.80 0.77 -14.53
C ARG A 107 -34.02 0.12 -13.38
N PRO A 108 -32.79 0.57 -13.09
CA PRO A 108 -32.03 0.08 -11.94
C PRO A 108 -32.82 0.26 -10.64
N ARG A 109 -32.91 -0.80 -9.83
CA ARG A 109 -33.63 -0.77 -8.54
C ARG A 109 -32.78 -0.18 -7.40
N GLN A 110 -31.47 -0.10 -7.59
CA GLN A 110 -30.50 0.40 -6.62
C GLN A 110 -29.43 1.23 -7.34
N ASP A 111 -28.80 2.14 -6.60
CA ASP A 111 -27.62 2.85 -7.06
C ASP A 111 -26.45 1.86 -7.25
N ALA A 112 -25.86 1.86 -8.45
CA ALA A 112 -24.80 0.93 -8.79
C ALA A 112 -23.52 1.16 -7.98
N LEU A 113 -23.17 2.41 -7.67
CA LEU A 113 -21.94 2.74 -6.97
C LEU A 113 -22.03 2.41 -5.49
N ASP A 114 -23.17 2.72 -4.86
CA ASP A 114 -23.38 2.35 -3.45
C ASP A 114 -23.37 0.84 -3.26
N ARG A 115 -23.94 0.08 -4.21
CA ARG A 115 -23.83 -1.38 -4.20
C ARG A 115 -22.38 -1.83 -4.30
N GLN A 116 -21.56 -1.25 -5.19
CA GLN A 116 -20.17 -1.68 -5.33
C GLN A 116 -19.30 -1.31 -4.12
N ARG A 117 -19.61 -0.21 -3.41
CA ARG A 117 -18.98 0.09 -2.11
C ARG A 117 -19.27 -1.00 -1.09
N GLN A 118 -20.54 -1.39 -0.95
CA GLN A 118 -20.91 -2.51 -0.06
C GLN A 118 -20.23 -3.82 -0.47
N ARG A 119 -20.16 -4.12 -1.78
CA ARG A 119 -19.49 -5.34 -2.27
C ARG A 119 -18.00 -5.32 -2.05
N LEU A 120 -17.35 -4.15 -2.10
CA LEU A 120 -15.96 -4.03 -1.70
C LEU A 120 -15.78 -4.40 -0.23
N ASP A 121 -16.63 -3.88 0.66
CA ASP A 121 -16.59 -4.23 2.09
C ASP A 121 -16.79 -5.74 2.32
N ASP A 122 -17.82 -6.34 1.70
CA ASP A 122 -18.06 -7.79 1.76
C ASP A 122 -16.85 -8.59 1.26
N GLY A 123 -16.22 -8.11 0.19
CA GLY A 123 -15.04 -8.71 -0.43
C GLY A 123 -13.82 -8.68 0.50
N LEU A 124 -13.59 -7.57 1.18
CA LEU A 124 -12.54 -7.41 2.18
C LEU A 124 -12.79 -8.32 3.39
N GLU A 125 -14.01 -8.28 3.96
CA GLU A 125 -14.38 -9.06 5.14
C GLU A 125 -14.26 -10.58 4.94
N ARG A 126 -14.60 -11.05 3.73
CA ARG A 126 -14.63 -12.48 3.41
C ARG A 126 -13.44 -12.97 2.60
N ASN A 127 -12.48 -12.09 2.32
CA ASN A 127 -11.31 -12.36 1.49
C ASN A 127 -11.69 -12.94 0.10
N LEU A 128 -12.61 -12.26 -0.59
CA LEU A 128 -13.16 -12.67 -1.89
C LEU A 128 -12.55 -11.83 -3.02
N SER A 129 -11.41 -12.27 -3.54
CA SER A 129 -10.64 -11.53 -4.55
C SER A 129 -11.43 -11.12 -5.79
N LEU A 130 -12.28 -12.01 -6.33
CA LEU A 130 -13.09 -11.69 -7.51
C LEU A 130 -14.15 -10.61 -7.23
N VAL A 131 -14.71 -10.58 -6.02
CA VAL A 131 -15.68 -9.56 -5.61
C VAL A 131 -14.97 -8.21 -5.48
N ILE A 132 -13.81 -8.18 -4.82
CA ILE A 132 -12.96 -6.99 -4.73
C ILE A 132 -12.62 -6.47 -6.14
N ALA A 133 -12.19 -7.35 -7.05
CA ALA A 133 -11.81 -6.96 -8.40
C ALA A 133 -12.96 -6.26 -9.15
N LYS A 134 -14.16 -6.84 -9.11
CA LYS A 134 -15.34 -6.25 -9.79
C LYS A 134 -15.75 -4.91 -9.19
N ALA A 135 -15.75 -4.81 -7.86
CA ALA A 135 -16.09 -3.57 -7.18
C ALA A 135 -15.09 -2.46 -7.55
N VAL A 136 -13.79 -2.76 -7.53
CA VAL A 136 -12.74 -1.80 -7.87
C VAL A 136 -12.81 -1.37 -9.34
N LEU A 137 -13.04 -2.30 -10.28
CA LEU A 137 -13.20 -1.94 -11.70
C LEU A 137 -14.32 -0.91 -11.88
N THR A 138 -15.50 -1.13 -11.30
CA THR A 138 -16.60 -0.17 -11.42
C THR A 138 -16.33 1.15 -10.70
N LEU A 139 -15.77 1.11 -9.49
CA LEU A 139 -15.51 2.34 -8.72
C LEU A 139 -14.39 3.19 -9.36
N VAL A 140 -13.35 2.55 -9.89
CA VAL A 140 -12.17 3.24 -10.43
C VAL A 140 -12.32 3.57 -11.91
N ASP A 141 -12.70 2.60 -12.76
CA ASP A 141 -12.70 2.83 -14.20
C ASP A 141 -13.94 3.60 -14.66
N ASP A 142 -15.12 3.24 -14.11
CA ASP A 142 -16.40 3.85 -14.50
C ASP A 142 -16.68 5.16 -13.76
N ALA A 143 -16.29 5.26 -12.49
CA ALA A 143 -16.56 6.43 -11.64
C ALA A 143 -15.34 7.32 -11.33
N ASP A 144 -14.14 6.93 -11.79
CA ASP A 144 -12.86 7.66 -11.53
C ASP A 144 -12.57 7.89 -10.03
N ASP A 145 -13.13 7.04 -9.16
CA ASP A 145 -12.95 7.09 -7.70
C ASP A 145 -11.78 6.20 -7.26
N THR A 146 -10.61 6.82 -7.08
CA THR A 146 -9.41 6.15 -6.58
C THR A 146 -9.19 6.29 -5.07
N VAL A 147 -9.92 7.19 -4.41
CA VAL A 147 -9.75 7.48 -2.98
C VAL A 147 -10.70 6.64 -2.14
N GLY A 148 -11.94 6.45 -2.58
CA GLY A 148 -12.95 5.65 -1.88
C GLY A 148 -12.49 4.21 -1.61
N PRO A 149 -12.10 3.43 -2.64
CA PRO A 149 -11.58 2.07 -2.44
C PRO A 149 -10.32 2.04 -1.56
N PHE A 150 -9.42 3.01 -1.73
CA PHE A 150 -8.21 3.11 -0.93
C PHE A 150 -8.53 3.34 0.56
N LEU A 151 -9.42 4.29 0.87
CA LEU A 151 -9.90 4.57 2.22
C LEU A 151 -10.58 3.33 2.83
N ALA A 152 -11.43 2.63 2.07
CA ALA A 152 -12.08 1.40 2.54
C ALA A 152 -11.05 0.35 2.96
N GLY A 153 -10.01 0.13 2.14
CA GLY A 153 -8.92 -0.78 2.46
C GLY A 153 -8.11 -0.36 3.69
N VAL A 154 -7.75 0.92 3.81
CA VAL A 154 -7.03 1.44 4.99
C VAL A 154 -7.86 1.32 6.25
N ALA A 155 -9.13 1.70 6.21
CA ALA A 155 -10.06 1.60 7.33
C ALA A 155 -10.28 0.14 7.75
N PHE A 156 -10.45 -0.77 6.79
CA PHE A 156 -10.62 -2.19 7.06
C PHE A 156 -9.35 -2.80 7.68
N GLY A 157 -8.18 -2.64 7.05
CA GLY A 157 -6.94 -3.27 7.50
C GLY A 157 -6.46 -2.77 8.87
N THR A 158 -6.62 -1.48 9.16
CA THR A 158 -6.23 -0.92 10.47
C THR A 158 -7.18 -1.35 11.61
N ARG A 159 -8.40 -1.75 11.26
CA ARG A 159 -9.42 -2.24 12.20
C ARG A 159 -9.37 -3.74 12.39
N TYR A 160 -9.28 -4.54 11.33
CA TYR A 160 -9.51 -5.99 11.38
C TYR A 160 -8.24 -6.83 11.45
N ARG A 161 -7.09 -6.21 11.71
CA ARG A 161 -5.83 -6.89 11.99
C ARG A 161 -5.35 -6.58 13.40
N MET A 162 -5.43 -7.55 14.31
CA MET A 162 -5.08 -7.38 15.73
C MET A 162 -3.64 -6.88 15.95
N GLN A 163 -2.69 -7.32 15.14
CA GLN A 163 -1.29 -6.88 15.16
C GLN A 163 -1.09 -5.48 14.55
N GLY A 164 -2.16 -4.82 14.12
CA GLY A 164 -2.14 -3.47 13.59
C GLY A 164 -1.65 -3.40 12.14
N TRP A 165 -0.92 -2.34 11.80
CA TRP A 165 -0.40 -2.11 10.45
C TRP A 165 0.48 -3.27 9.99
N GLY A 166 0.31 -3.71 8.74
CA GLY A 166 0.97 -4.87 8.18
C GLY A 166 1.30 -4.72 6.70
N GLN A 167 1.84 -5.79 6.11
CA GLN A 167 2.30 -5.80 4.72
C GLN A 167 1.15 -5.48 3.75
N GLY A 168 -0.08 -5.92 4.01
CA GLY A 168 -1.22 -5.64 3.13
C GLY A 168 -1.46 -4.14 2.97
N LEU A 169 -1.44 -3.38 4.07
CA LEU A 169 -1.62 -1.93 4.06
C LEU A 169 -0.42 -1.20 3.44
N THR A 170 0.79 -1.70 3.65
CA THR A 170 2.00 -1.21 2.98
C THR A 170 1.90 -1.38 1.47
N ILE A 171 1.51 -2.56 0.97
CA ILE A 171 1.29 -2.81 -0.46
C ILE A 171 0.21 -1.89 -1.02
N LEU A 172 -0.94 -1.77 -0.34
CA LEU A 172 -2.03 -0.89 -0.78
C LEU A 172 -1.58 0.57 -0.90
N THR A 173 -0.81 1.06 0.07
CA THR A 173 -0.27 2.43 0.05
C THR A 173 0.73 2.63 -1.09
N VAL A 174 1.63 1.66 -1.30
CA VAL A 174 2.57 1.70 -2.44
C VAL A 174 1.83 1.71 -3.76
N MET A 175 0.84 0.83 -3.96
CA MET A 175 0.01 0.81 -5.16
C MET A 175 -0.72 2.13 -5.38
N ARG A 176 -1.21 2.76 -4.30
CA ARG A 176 -1.85 4.08 -4.38
C ARG A 176 -0.87 5.18 -4.83
N ASN A 177 0.37 5.14 -4.35
CA ASN A 177 1.39 6.12 -4.71
C ASN A 177 1.92 5.94 -6.13
N LEU A 178 1.78 4.75 -6.69
CA LEU A 178 2.13 4.48 -8.09
C LEU A 178 1.08 5.00 -9.07
N LEU A 179 -0.19 5.19 -8.68
CA LEU A 179 -1.28 5.55 -9.62
C LEU A 179 -0.97 6.73 -10.56
N PRO A 180 -0.32 7.83 -10.14
CA PRO A 180 0.03 8.93 -11.05
C PRO A 180 0.99 8.54 -12.17
N SER A 181 1.74 7.44 -11.99
CA SER A 181 2.69 6.90 -12.97
C SER A 181 2.12 5.74 -13.78
N LEU A 182 0.86 5.34 -13.55
CA LEU A 182 0.21 4.24 -14.26
C LEU A 182 -0.76 4.76 -15.33
N HIS A 183 -0.89 4.01 -16.43
CA HIS A 183 -1.96 4.22 -17.40
C HIS A 183 -3.32 4.06 -16.71
N ARG A 184 -4.33 4.76 -17.24
CA ARG A 184 -5.69 4.77 -16.65
C ARG A 184 -6.23 3.35 -16.45
N GLU A 185 -6.05 2.49 -17.44
CA GLU A 185 -6.52 1.09 -17.43
C GLU A 185 -5.82 0.20 -16.39
N ASP A 186 -4.65 0.58 -15.89
CA ASP A 186 -3.91 -0.18 -14.88
C ASP A 186 -4.22 0.25 -13.44
N ARG A 187 -4.91 1.39 -13.25
CA ARG A 187 -5.16 1.95 -11.92
C ARG A 187 -6.06 1.05 -11.07
N ALA A 188 -7.13 0.51 -11.67
CA ALA A 188 -8.00 -0.44 -11.00
C ALA A 188 -7.24 -1.70 -10.58
N ARG A 189 -6.36 -2.21 -11.44
CA ARG A 189 -5.52 -3.39 -11.15
C ARG A 189 -4.57 -3.14 -9.97
N ALA A 190 -3.93 -1.97 -9.92
CA ALA A 190 -3.05 -1.61 -8.80
C ALA A 190 -3.80 -1.57 -7.46
N LEU A 191 -4.96 -0.91 -7.42
CA LEU A 191 -5.79 -0.87 -6.20
C LEU A 191 -6.32 -2.25 -5.83
N TYR A 192 -6.74 -3.07 -6.80
CA TYR A 192 -7.14 -4.46 -6.55
C TYR A 192 -6.03 -5.26 -5.87
N HIS A 193 -4.79 -5.18 -6.35
CA HIS A 193 -3.66 -5.90 -5.74
C HIS A 193 -3.45 -5.49 -4.28
N GLY A 194 -3.51 -4.19 -3.99
CA GLY A 194 -3.44 -3.68 -2.62
C GLY A 194 -4.59 -4.16 -1.74
N LEU A 195 -5.83 -4.06 -2.21
CA LEU A 195 -7.02 -4.44 -1.46
C LEU A 195 -7.10 -5.94 -1.20
N ALA A 196 -6.72 -6.76 -2.17
CA ALA A 196 -6.63 -8.21 -2.00
C ALA A 196 -5.54 -8.58 -0.98
N ALA A 197 -4.40 -7.87 -0.97
CA ALA A 197 -3.35 -8.08 0.04
C ALA A 197 -3.84 -7.70 1.45
N VAL A 198 -4.57 -6.60 1.59
CA VAL A 198 -5.21 -6.19 2.87
C VAL A 198 -6.20 -7.25 3.35
N ALA A 199 -7.07 -7.75 2.46
CA ALA A 199 -8.04 -8.78 2.80
C ALA A 199 -7.38 -10.07 3.27
N ALA A 200 -6.31 -10.51 2.59
CA ALA A 200 -5.54 -11.68 2.95
C ALA A 200 -4.80 -11.51 4.29
N ASP A 201 -4.15 -10.37 4.52
CA ASP A 201 -3.41 -10.04 5.76
C ASP A 201 -4.33 -9.85 6.98
N SER A 202 -5.62 -9.60 6.75
CA SER A 202 -6.63 -9.45 7.82
C SER A 202 -7.48 -10.72 8.02
N ALA A 203 -7.40 -11.71 7.12
CA ALA A 203 -8.30 -12.86 7.12
C ALA A 203 -8.15 -13.69 8.41
N GLY A 204 -9.25 -13.84 9.15
CA GLY A 204 -9.28 -14.61 10.40
C GLY A 204 -8.73 -13.88 11.63
N HIS A 205 -8.33 -12.62 11.52
CA HIS A 205 -7.90 -11.80 12.65
C HIS A 205 -9.09 -11.16 13.38
N ALA A 206 -8.91 -10.95 14.69
CA ALA A 206 -9.86 -10.21 15.50
C ALA A 206 -9.73 -8.68 15.25
N PRO A 207 -10.82 -7.92 15.38
CA PRO A 207 -10.75 -6.47 15.28
C PRO A 207 -9.98 -5.85 16.47
N ARG A 208 -9.32 -4.73 16.19
CA ARG A 208 -8.75 -3.81 17.17
C ARG A 208 -9.84 -2.88 17.70
N PHE A 209 -9.75 -2.56 18.99
CA PHE A 209 -10.61 -1.59 19.64
C PHE A 209 -9.79 -0.35 19.99
N LEU A 210 -10.27 0.83 19.57
CA LEU A 210 -9.53 2.07 19.80
C LEU A 210 -9.51 2.43 21.29
N VAL A 211 -8.31 2.72 21.79
CA VAL A 211 -8.10 3.28 23.12
C VAL A 211 -8.61 4.72 23.17
N GLN A 212 -9.25 5.10 24.28
CA GLN A 212 -9.72 6.47 24.50
C GLN A 212 -8.58 7.39 24.96
N PRO A 213 -8.58 8.68 24.56
CA PRO A 213 -7.56 9.63 25.00
C PRO A 213 -7.53 9.82 26.53
N LEU A 214 -6.45 10.43 27.02
CA LEU A 214 -6.40 10.92 28.40
C LEU A 214 -7.49 11.99 28.61
N PRO A 215 -8.09 12.06 29.82
CA PRO A 215 -9.06 13.10 30.13
C PRO A 215 -8.38 14.47 30.29
N GLY A 216 -9.09 15.53 29.91
CA GLY A 216 -8.65 16.93 30.07
C GLY A 216 -8.22 17.58 28.76
N ASP A 217 -8.15 18.91 28.79
CA ASP A 217 -7.90 19.74 27.59
C ASP A 217 -6.46 20.29 27.52
N ASP A 218 -5.70 20.20 28.61
CA ASP A 218 -4.32 20.72 28.70
C ASP A 218 -3.32 19.57 28.61
N VAL A 219 -2.78 19.35 27.40
CA VAL A 219 -1.92 18.22 27.07
C VAL A 219 -0.60 18.72 26.49
N ASP A 220 0.50 18.41 27.17
CA ASP A 220 1.86 18.70 26.72
C ASP A 220 2.33 17.63 25.70
N ILE A 221 2.34 17.97 24.40
CA ILE A 221 2.79 17.07 23.32
C ILE A 221 4.23 16.56 23.54
N PRO A 222 5.22 17.41 23.90
CA PRO A 222 6.53 16.96 24.38
C PRO A 222 6.49 15.91 25.49
N ALA A 223 5.59 16.02 26.47
CA ALA A 223 5.43 14.99 27.50
C ALA A 223 4.88 13.69 26.92
N LEU A 224 3.86 13.75 26.06
CA LEU A 224 3.33 12.57 25.37
C LEU A 224 4.39 11.85 24.55
N LYS A 225 5.28 12.59 23.85
CA LYS A 225 6.43 12.00 23.15
C LYS A 225 7.35 11.24 24.10
N ARG A 226 7.66 11.81 25.27
CA ARG A 226 8.50 11.14 26.29
C ARG A 226 7.82 9.88 26.84
N TRP A 227 6.53 9.97 27.17
CA TRP A 227 5.78 8.83 27.71
C TRP A 227 5.58 7.73 26.69
N PHE A 228 5.29 8.06 25.44
CA PHE A 228 5.19 7.08 24.36
C PHE A 228 6.46 6.25 24.23
N ARG A 229 7.63 6.90 24.17
CA ARG A 229 8.93 6.23 24.14
C ARG A 229 9.13 5.34 25.38
N GLN A 230 8.71 5.80 26.56
CA GLN A 230 8.76 5.00 27.79
C GLN A 230 7.86 3.75 27.71
N PHE A 231 6.65 3.88 27.17
CA PHE A 231 5.74 2.74 26.98
C PHE A 231 6.29 1.74 25.95
N ILE A 232 6.92 2.21 24.88
CA ILE A 232 7.63 1.33 23.94
C ILE A 232 8.77 0.59 24.65
N GLU A 233 9.53 1.28 25.50
CA GLU A 233 10.63 0.64 26.25
C GLU A 233 10.15 -0.48 27.19
N VAL A 234 8.99 -0.31 27.83
CA VAL A 234 8.41 -1.33 28.72
C VAL A 234 7.43 -2.28 28.00
N ARG A 235 7.38 -2.24 26.66
CA ARG A 235 6.52 -3.08 25.80
C ARG A 235 5.02 -2.98 26.16
N ASP A 236 4.55 -1.79 26.50
CA ASP A 236 3.14 -1.50 26.80
C ASP A 236 2.42 -0.90 25.58
N ASN A 237 1.73 -1.77 24.84
CA ASN A 237 0.97 -1.42 23.64
C ASN A 237 -0.16 -0.42 23.94
N GLU A 238 -0.96 -0.65 24.99
CA GLU A 238 -2.12 0.19 25.28
C GLU A 238 -1.69 1.58 25.76
N GLY A 239 -0.65 1.66 26.60
CA GLY A 239 -0.07 2.93 27.03
C GLY A 239 0.46 3.74 25.83
N ALA A 240 1.14 3.07 24.90
CA ALA A 240 1.64 3.68 23.68
C ALA A 240 0.52 4.18 22.76
N GLU A 241 -0.52 3.36 22.50
CA GLU A 241 -1.71 3.77 21.73
C GLU A 241 -2.39 4.97 22.36
N ARG A 242 -2.51 4.98 23.70
CA ARG A 242 -3.14 6.07 24.43
C ARG A 242 -2.40 7.39 24.27
N CYS A 243 -1.06 7.38 24.23
CA CYS A 243 -0.29 8.57 23.93
C CYS A 243 -0.57 9.09 22.51
N ILE A 244 -0.63 8.21 21.52
CA ILE A 244 -0.90 8.58 20.11
C ILE A 244 -2.27 9.25 19.98
N VAL A 245 -3.33 8.60 20.45
CA VAL A 245 -4.70 9.15 20.33
C VAL A 245 -4.84 10.45 21.12
N THR A 246 -4.21 10.57 22.29
CA THR A 246 -4.23 11.81 23.08
C THR A 246 -3.55 12.95 22.34
N ALA A 247 -2.39 12.70 21.70
CA ALA A 247 -1.69 13.73 20.93
C ALA A 247 -2.54 14.23 19.75
N ILE A 248 -3.18 13.31 19.02
CA ILE A 248 -4.06 13.64 17.89
C ILE A 248 -5.26 14.45 18.35
N CYS A 249 -5.95 14.03 19.42
CA CYS A 249 -7.08 14.78 19.99
C CYS A 249 -6.69 16.15 20.53
N ALA A 250 -5.46 16.31 21.04
CA ALA A 250 -4.90 17.58 21.47
C ALA A 250 -4.45 18.50 20.30
N GLY A 251 -4.61 18.05 19.05
CA GLY A 251 -4.28 18.86 17.87
C GLY A 251 -2.81 18.82 17.47
N ALA A 252 -2.07 17.77 17.83
CA ALA A 252 -0.69 17.59 17.36
C ALA A 252 -0.63 17.65 15.83
N THR A 253 0.32 18.44 15.31
CA THR A 253 0.52 18.58 13.87
C THR A 253 1.11 17.31 13.27
N PRO A 254 1.00 17.13 11.93
CA PRO A 254 1.66 16.04 11.24
C PRO A 254 3.16 15.89 11.55
N ALA A 255 3.88 16.99 11.64
CA ALA A 255 5.31 16.99 11.96
C ALA A 255 5.58 16.58 13.42
N GLN A 256 4.74 17.01 14.37
CA GLN A 256 4.84 16.58 15.77
C GLN A 256 4.54 15.09 15.94
N MET A 257 3.54 14.56 15.23
CA MET A 257 3.24 13.13 15.22
C MET A 257 4.38 12.32 14.59
N ALA A 258 4.94 12.79 13.48
CA ALA A 258 6.11 12.17 12.86
C ALA A 258 7.32 12.15 13.81
N ASP A 259 7.63 13.27 14.47
CA ASP A 259 8.75 13.35 15.41
C ASP A 259 8.55 12.44 16.63
N MET A 260 7.32 12.34 17.13
CA MET A 260 6.97 11.43 18.22
C MET A 260 7.17 9.96 17.84
N LEU A 261 6.62 9.52 16.71
CA LEU A 261 6.68 8.12 16.28
C LEU A 261 8.09 7.71 15.84
N PHE A 262 8.74 8.51 14.99
CA PHE A 262 10.08 8.21 14.48
C PHE A 262 11.16 8.26 15.56
N ALA A 263 10.99 9.09 16.59
CA ALA A 263 11.88 9.07 17.75
C ALA A 263 11.87 7.71 18.46
N ALA A 264 10.71 7.10 18.67
CA ALA A 264 10.62 5.81 19.34
C ALA A 264 11.21 4.67 18.50
N VAL A 265 10.97 4.66 17.18
CA VAL A 265 11.52 3.64 16.27
C VAL A 265 13.05 3.61 16.28
N THR A 266 13.67 4.76 16.54
CA THR A 266 15.13 4.92 16.51
C THR A 266 15.76 4.99 17.91
N ASP A 267 15.02 4.64 18.96
CA ASP A 267 15.59 4.43 20.30
C ASP A 267 16.38 3.12 20.39
N HIS A 268 15.97 2.10 19.62
CA HIS A 268 16.68 0.84 19.45
C HIS A 268 17.11 0.64 18.00
N ARG A 269 18.18 -0.13 17.78
CA ARG A 269 18.79 -0.28 16.45
C ARG A 269 17.93 -1.17 15.55
N TYR A 270 17.54 -0.61 14.41
CA TYR A 270 16.99 -1.34 13.26
C TYR A 270 15.89 -2.35 13.63
N ILE A 271 14.98 -1.96 14.53
CA ILE A 271 13.99 -2.87 15.13
C ILE A 271 13.15 -3.59 14.08
N ASN A 272 12.86 -4.88 14.30
CA ASN A 272 12.16 -5.76 13.35
C ASN A 272 12.69 -5.59 11.91
N VAL A 273 14.02 -5.55 11.75
CA VAL A 273 14.72 -5.35 10.46
C VAL A 273 14.24 -4.13 9.66
N GLY A 274 13.76 -3.09 10.36
CA GLY A 274 13.35 -1.81 9.77
C GLY A 274 11.85 -1.67 9.46
N HIS A 275 11.04 -2.72 9.61
CA HIS A 275 9.60 -2.68 9.30
C HIS A 275 8.83 -1.57 10.03
N PRO A 276 9.02 -1.33 11.34
CA PRO A 276 8.24 -0.30 12.03
C PRO A 276 8.48 1.09 11.45
N LEU A 277 9.68 1.38 10.94
CA LEU A 277 9.96 2.66 10.28
C LEU A 277 9.25 2.78 8.93
N ASP A 278 9.34 1.75 8.09
CA ASP A 278 8.67 1.71 6.79
C ASP A 278 7.15 1.81 6.95
N PHE A 279 6.58 1.04 7.87
CA PHE A 279 5.14 1.06 8.18
C PHE A 279 4.70 2.44 8.66
N THR A 280 5.50 3.08 9.52
CA THR A 280 5.24 4.46 9.96
C THR A 280 5.21 5.43 8.77
N ASN A 281 6.21 5.35 7.88
CA ASN A 281 6.26 6.18 6.68
C ASN A 281 5.05 5.92 5.76
N LYS A 282 4.66 4.67 5.54
CA LYS A 282 3.48 4.33 4.72
C LYS A 282 2.16 4.74 5.37
N ALA A 283 2.04 4.66 6.68
CA ALA A 283 0.87 5.18 7.38
C ALA A 283 0.72 6.70 7.18
N PHE A 284 1.83 7.45 7.22
CA PHE A 284 1.83 8.87 6.92
C PHE A 284 1.49 9.18 5.45
N GLU A 285 2.07 8.45 4.49
CA GLU A 285 1.71 8.58 3.06
C GLU A 285 0.22 8.28 2.83
N ALA A 286 -0.36 7.29 3.52
CA ALA A 286 -1.78 6.98 3.43
C ALA A 286 -2.63 8.16 3.95
N LEU A 287 -2.26 8.76 5.09
CA LEU A 287 -2.96 9.92 5.67
C LEU A 287 -2.88 11.17 4.78
N ASP A 288 -1.82 11.35 4.01
CA ASP A 288 -1.74 12.45 3.04
C ASP A 288 -2.75 12.30 1.90
N VAL A 289 -3.21 11.06 1.63
CA VAL A 289 -4.22 10.77 0.60
C VAL A 289 -5.63 10.80 1.19
N ILE A 290 -5.86 10.17 2.34
CA ILE A 290 -7.22 10.00 2.89
C ILE A 290 -7.64 11.09 3.88
N GLY A 291 -6.70 11.92 4.34
CA GLY A 291 -6.96 12.97 5.34
C GLY A 291 -6.60 12.56 6.76
N TRP A 292 -6.23 13.58 7.56
CA TRP A 292 -5.74 13.43 8.93
C TRP A 292 -6.84 13.23 9.98
N GLU A 293 -8.11 13.40 9.59
CA GLU A 293 -9.27 12.97 10.38
C GLU A 293 -9.26 11.47 10.69
N HIS A 294 -8.54 10.67 9.90
CA HIS A 294 -8.36 9.23 10.11
C HIS A 294 -7.11 8.86 10.94
N ALA A 295 -6.32 9.86 11.37
CA ALA A 295 -5.02 9.63 12.00
C ALA A 295 -5.09 8.77 13.27
N ALA A 296 -6.15 8.91 14.08
CA ALA A 296 -6.28 8.15 15.32
C ALA A 296 -6.32 6.64 15.06
N GLN A 297 -7.10 6.20 14.09
CA GLN A 297 -7.21 4.78 13.75
C GLN A 297 -5.93 4.27 13.06
N VAL A 298 -5.38 5.06 12.14
CA VAL A 298 -4.19 4.70 11.36
C VAL A 298 -2.95 4.62 12.25
N LEU A 299 -2.63 5.69 13.00
CA LEU A 299 -1.37 5.76 13.74
C LEU A 299 -1.36 4.86 14.98
N THR A 300 -2.50 4.67 15.66
CA THR A 300 -2.54 3.70 16.78
C THR A 300 -2.28 2.27 16.30
N SER A 301 -2.61 1.95 15.04
CA SER A 301 -2.32 0.63 14.46
C SER A 301 -0.83 0.31 14.35
N LEU A 302 0.05 1.30 14.52
CA LEU A 302 1.48 1.08 14.52
C LEU A 302 2.02 0.66 15.89
N ALA A 303 1.29 0.91 16.99
CA ALA A 303 1.80 0.71 18.35
C ALA A 303 2.34 -0.70 18.61
N PRO A 304 1.64 -1.80 18.23
CA PRO A 304 2.17 -3.16 18.36
C PRO A 304 3.52 -3.35 17.65
N SER A 305 3.70 -2.74 16.47
CA SER A 305 4.94 -2.87 15.70
C SER A 305 6.15 -2.27 16.39
N TYR A 306 5.95 -1.34 17.32
CA TYR A 306 7.04 -0.74 18.11
C TYR A 306 7.29 -1.51 19.41
N ALA A 307 6.24 -1.77 20.20
CA ALA A 307 6.40 -2.32 21.54
C ALA A 307 6.76 -3.81 21.52
N ASP A 308 6.30 -4.56 20.52
CA ASP A 308 6.59 -5.99 20.38
C ASP A 308 7.83 -6.27 19.50
N ALA A 309 8.57 -5.23 19.11
CA ALA A 309 9.67 -5.40 18.16
C ALA A 309 10.86 -6.16 18.74
N ASP A 310 11.48 -6.99 17.91
CA ASP A 310 12.82 -7.50 18.10
C ASP A 310 13.82 -6.37 17.86
N ARG A 311 14.86 -6.30 18.70
CA ARG A 311 15.87 -5.24 18.65
C ARG A 311 17.14 -5.79 18.04
N MET A 312 17.59 -5.24 16.91
CA MET A 312 18.74 -5.83 16.20
C MET A 312 20.05 -5.66 16.95
N GLU A 313 20.12 -4.73 17.89
CA GLU A 313 21.22 -4.63 18.86
C GLU A 313 21.42 -5.86 19.76
N GLU A 314 20.40 -6.72 19.88
CA GLU A 314 20.47 -8.00 20.59
C GLU A 314 20.93 -9.16 19.67
N SER A 315 20.96 -8.93 18.36
CA SER A 315 21.30 -9.95 17.36
C SER A 315 22.81 -10.18 17.26
N ASN A 316 23.19 -11.40 16.87
CA ASN A 316 24.59 -11.73 16.65
C ASN A 316 25.20 -10.91 15.51
N ALA A 317 24.46 -10.69 14.42
CA ALA A 317 24.95 -9.98 13.23
C ALA A 317 25.37 -8.52 13.52
N TRP A 318 24.74 -7.87 14.50
CA TRP A 318 25.05 -6.48 14.88
C TRP A 318 26.10 -6.37 15.97
N ARG A 319 26.41 -7.46 16.68
CA ARG A 319 27.33 -7.46 17.83
C ARG A 319 28.66 -8.18 17.53
N HIS A 320 28.71 -9.02 16.50
CA HIS A 320 29.86 -9.83 16.16
C HIS A 320 30.10 -9.95 14.64
N PRO A 321 31.37 -10.05 14.19
CA PRO A 321 32.60 -9.98 14.98
C PRO A 321 32.98 -8.54 15.40
N ILE A 322 32.38 -7.54 14.76
CA ILE A 322 32.50 -6.13 15.11
C ILE A 322 31.21 -5.69 15.79
N ASP A 323 31.33 -4.98 16.90
CA ASP A 323 30.19 -4.48 17.66
C ASP A 323 29.68 -3.17 17.04
N LEU A 324 28.73 -3.28 16.11
CA LEU A 324 28.16 -2.12 15.41
C LEU A 324 27.38 -1.20 16.36
N VAL A 325 26.79 -1.78 17.41
CA VAL A 325 26.02 -1.03 18.41
C VAL A 325 26.94 -0.11 19.23
N ASP A 326 28.11 -0.59 19.62
CA ASP A 326 29.11 0.23 20.32
C ASP A 326 29.60 1.41 19.45
N ILE A 327 29.88 1.14 18.17
CA ILE A 327 30.23 2.18 17.19
C ILE A 327 29.11 3.23 17.10
N LEU A 328 27.86 2.80 16.96
CA LEU A 328 26.70 3.69 16.86
C LEU A 328 26.51 4.53 18.12
N HIS A 329 26.67 3.96 19.31
CA HIS A 329 26.64 4.72 20.56
C HIS A 329 27.71 5.82 20.59
N GLY A 330 28.94 5.49 20.16
CA GLY A 330 30.02 6.45 20.02
C GLY A 330 29.71 7.57 19.01
N CYS A 331 29.06 7.24 17.90
CA CYS A 331 28.61 8.23 16.92
C CYS A 331 27.49 9.11 17.46
N PHE A 332 26.46 8.55 18.10
CA PHE A 332 25.31 9.29 18.59
C PHE A 332 25.68 10.32 19.66
N ALA A 333 26.65 10.01 20.52
CA ALA A 333 27.17 10.96 21.49
C ALA A 333 27.82 12.20 20.84
N GLN A 334 28.30 12.08 19.60
CA GLN A 334 28.98 13.14 18.86
C GLN A 334 28.06 13.96 17.93
N ILE A 335 26.85 13.46 17.61
CA ILE A 335 25.91 14.12 16.69
C ILE A 335 25.65 15.59 17.07
N PRO A 336 25.32 15.95 18.32
CA PRO A 336 25.03 17.35 18.66
C PRO A 336 26.20 18.30 18.35
N ALA A 337 27.42 17.89 18.69
CA ALA A 337 28.62 18.67 18.42
C ALA A 337 28.94 18.74 16.91
N ALA A 338 28.72 17.64 16.18
CA ALA A 338 28.91 17.60 14.73
C ALA A 338 27.93 18.54 14.00
N LEU A 339 26.65 18.54 14.38
CA LEU A 339 25.64 19.45 13.84
C LEU A 339 25.97 20.92 14.16
N ALA A 340 26.39 21.23 15.38
CA ALA A 340 26.78 22.58 15.76
C ALA A 340 27.98 23.09 14.94
N ALA A 341 28.97 22.23 14.71
CA ALA A 341 30.11 22.56 13.84
C ALA A 341 29.68 22.76 12.38
N GLY A 342 28.79 21.90 11.86
CA GLY A 342 28.24 22.03 10.52
C GLY A 342 27.41 23.30 10.32
N ALA A 343 26.61 23.69 11.31
CA ALA A 343 25.82 24.93 11.26
C ALA A 343 26.70 26.20 11.27
N ALA A 344 27.91 26.12 11.84
CA ALA A 344 28.89 27.20 11.78
C ALA A 344 29.67 27.23 10.45
N SER A 345 29.56 26.20 9.62
CA SER A 345 30.18 26.15 8.29
C SER A 345 29.40 27.01 7.30
N ALA A 346 30.10 27.82 6.51
CA ALA A 346 29.51 28.54 5.38
C ALA A 346 29.44 27.68 4.10
N ALA A 347 29.93 26.44 4.14
CA ALA A 347 30.00 25.55 2.98
C ALA A 347 28.69 24.76 2.81
N THR A 348 28.18 24.73 1.58
CA THR A 348 27.12 23.79 1.19
C THR A 348 27.74 22.42 0.97
N TRP A 349 27.36 21.45 1.80
CA TRP A 349 27.83 20.08 1.64
C TRP A 349 27.13 19.39 0.47
N THR A 350 27.90 18.60 -0.29
CA THR A 350 27.41 17.69 -1.32
C THR A 350 28.17 16.36 -1.21
N SER A 351 27.47 15.24 -1.40
CA SER A 351 28.13 13.94 -1.51
C SER A 351 28.98 13.85 -2.78
N ASP A 352 30.04 13.05 -2.73
CA ASP A 352 30.81 12.62 -3.88
C ASP A 352 30.89 11.09 -3.96
N ALA A 353 31.54 10.57 -5.01
CA ALA A 353 31.70 9.13 -5.20
C ALA A 353 32.57 8.49 -4.10
N ALA A 354 33.58 9.20 -3.60
CA ALA A 354 34.46 8.69 -2.56
C ALA A 354 33.72 8.46 -1.24
N PHE A 355 32.79 9.34 -0.89
CA PHE A 355 31.91 9.17 0.26
C PHE A 355 31.02 7.93 0.11
N VAL A 356 30.41 7.73 -1.07
CA VAL A 356 29.60 6.54 -1.36
C VAL A 356 30.43 5.26 -1.31
N ASP A 357 31.67 5.29 -1.80
CA ASP A 357 32.60 4.16 -1.72
C ASP A 357 32.91 3.78 -0.26
N VAL A 358 33.04 4.76 0.64
CA VAL A 358 33.18 4.49 2.09
C VAL A 358 31.92 3.81 2.64
N LEU A 359 30.72 4.29 2.30
CA LEU A 359 29.46 3.67 2.73
C LEU A 359 29.30 2.22 2.23
N LEU A 360 29.82 1.91 1.05
CA LEU A 360 29.82 0.56 0.47
C LEU A 360 31.01 -0.30 0.92
N GLY A 361 31.91 0.26 1.72
CA GLY A 361 33.12 -0.41 2.21
C GLY A 361 32.87 -1.50 3.25
N ASP A 362 33.96 -2.05 3.78
CA ASP A 362 33.99 -3.14 4.75
C ASP A 362 34.50 -2.73 6.14
N ASP A 363 34.68 -1.42 6.38
CA ASP A 363 35.04 -0.86 7.69
C ASP A 363 33.89 -0.02 8.28
N PRO A 364 33.14 -0.55 9.27
CA PRO A 364 32.03 0.17 9.88
C PRO A 364 32.48 1.38 10.73
N HIS A 365 33.72 1.43 11.21
CA HIS A 365 34.23 2.61 11.91
C HIS A 365 34.46 3.78 10.95
N ALA A 366 35.05 3.48 9.78
CA ALA A 366 35.23 4.47 8.72
C ALA A 366 33.88 5.02 8.24
N ILE A 367 32.86 4.17 8.14
CA ILE A 367 31.48 4.58 7.81
C ILE A 367 30.92 5.55 8.86
N GLY A 368 31.00 5.20 10.15
CA GLY A 368 30.53 6.06 11.24
C GLY A 368 31.22 7.43 11.27
N GLU A 369 32.55 7.46 11.14
CA GLU A 369 33.33 8.70 11.10
C GLU A 369 33.05 9.53 9.84
N ALA A 370 32.84 8.89 8.68
CA ALA A 370 32.47 9.59 7.45
C ALA A 370 31.13 10.32 7.60
N LEU A 371 30.12 9.67 8.18
CA LEU A 371 28.82 10.30 8.46
C LEU A 371 28.97 11.49 9.42
N LEU A 372 29.74 11.35 10.50
CA LEU A 372 30.02 12.46 11.43
C LEU A 372 30.80 13.59 10.76
N SER A 373 31.77 13.26 9.91
CA SER A 373 32.55 14.25 9.15
C SER A 373 31.68 15.00 8.15
N ALA A 374 30.72 14.33 7.51
CA ALA A 374 29.75 14.98 6.63
C ALA A 374 28.89 15.98 7.42
N LEU A 375 28.36 15.59 8.59
CA LEU A 375 27.61 16.52 9.46
C LEU A 375 28.47 17.72 9.89
N ARG A 376 29.72 17.49 10.33
CA ARG A 376 30.69 18.56 10.63
C ARG A 376 30.96 19.48 9.43
N GLY A 377 30.91 18.93 8.22
CA GLY A 377 31.09 19.64 6.96
C GLY A 377 29.87 20.42 6.47
N GLY A 378 28.75 20.38 7.20
CA GLY A 378 27.50 21.08 6.83
C GLY A 378 26.47 20.22 6.10
N ALA A 379 26.60 18.89 6.09
CA ALA A 379 25.57 18.01 5.55
C ALA A 379 24.27 18.16 6.37
N THR A 380 23.15 18.39 5.68
CA THR A 380 21.84 18.34 6.34
C THR A 380 21.45 16.89 6.61
N PRO A 381 20.64 16.61 7.65
CA PRO A 381 20.09 15.27 7.90
C PRO A 381 19.43 14.65 6.66
N VAL A 382 18.68 15.45 5.90
CA VAL A 382 18.00 15.02 4.67
C VAL A 382 19.01 14.62 3.59
N ALA A 383 20.02 15.45 3.30
CA ALA A 383 21.02 15.16 2.28
C ALA A 383 21.87 13.93 2.63
N LEU A 384 22.19 13.76 3.91
CA LEU A 384 22.92 12.58 4.39
C LEU A 384 22.08 11.31 4.26
N ALA A 385 20.81 11.35 4.67
CA ALA A 385 19.87 10.23 4.53
C ALA A 385 19.64 9.84 3.06
N GLN A 386 19.50 10.83 2.17
CA GLN A 386 19.40 10.61 0.73
C GLN A 386 20.61 9.83 0.20
N THR A 387 21.81 10.21 0.65
CA THR A 387 23.06 9.58 0.22
C THR A 387 23.18 8.14 0.73
N VAL A 388 22.78 7.86 1.97
CA VAL A 388 22.73 6.49 2.51
C VAL A 388 21.67 5.64 1.80
N SER A 389 20.50 6.21 1.50
CA SER A 389 19.46 5.53 0.70
C SER A 389 19.97 5.20 -0.71
N TYR A 390 20.75 6.10 -1.33
CA TYR A 390 21.43 5.83 -2.59
C TYR A 390 22.46 4.69 -2.49
N ALA A 391 23.26 4.64 -1.42
CA ALA A 391 24.19 3.52 -1.18
C ALA A 391 23.43 2.18 -1.01
N ALA A 392 22.30 2.17 -0.31
CA ALA A 392 21.43 1.00 -0.21
C ALA A 392 20.85 0.57 -1.57
N ALA A 393 20.41 1.53 -2.40
CA ALA A 393 19.98 1.24 -3.77
C ALA A 393 21.11 0.65 -4.63
N LEU A 394 22.34 1.13 -4.45
CA LEU A 394 23.52 0.57 -5.13
C LEU A 394 23.83 -0.87 -4.71
N ARG A 395 23.57 -1.25 -3.45
CA ARG A 395 23.66 -2.67 -3.03
C ARG A 395 22.72 -3.56 -3.83
N ILE A 396 21.49 -3.11 -4.06
CA ILE A 396 20.50 -3.82 -4.89
C ILE A 396 20.93 -3.83 -6.36
N ALA A 397 21.39 -2.70 -6.90
CA ALA A 397 21.82 -2.63 -8.30
C ALA A 397 23.07 -3.49 -8.60
N ARG A 398 23.90 -3.74 -7.58
CA ARG A 398 25.07 -4.61 -7.63
C ARG A 398 24.78 -6.05 -7.19
N PHE A 399 23.52 -6.36 -6.95
CA PHE A 399 23.06 -7.68 -6.53
C PHE A 399 22.99 -8.64 -7.71
N HIS A 400 23.57 -9.83 -7.57
CA HIS A 400 23.63 -10.78 -8.67
C HIS A 400 22.36 -11.65 -8.70
N THR A 401 21.84 -11.95 -9.89
CA THR A 401 20.66 -12.83 -10.06
C THR A 401 20.89 -14.29 -9.66
N SER A 402 22.11 -14.65 -9.27
CA SER A 402 22.44 -15.97 -8.70
C SER A 402 22.30 -16.05 -7.19
N ASN A 403 22.08 -14.92 -6.51
CA ASN A 403 21.81 -14.91 -5.07
C ASN A 403 20.47 -15.61 -4.79
N GLU A 404 20.31 -16.13 -3.57
CA GLU A 404 19.08 -16.83 -3.18
C GLU A 404 17.93 -15.84 -2.99
N PHE A 405 16.69 -16.34 -3.07
CA PHE A 405 15.51 -15.48 -2.94
C PHE A 405 15.51 -14.69 -1.62
N GLY A 406 15.84 -15.32 -0.49
CA GLY A 406 15.86 -14.65 0.82
C GLY A 406 16.94 -13.55 0.95
N ASP A 407 17.99 -13.60 0.12
CA ASP A 407 18.99 -12.55 0.09
C ASP A 407 18.38 -11.25 -0.51
N TRP A 408 17.44 -11.36 -1.44
CA TRP A 408 16.76 -10.21 -2.04
C TRP A 408 15.91 -9.48 -1.01
N ASP A 409 15.20 -10.21 -0.15
CA ASP A 409 14.42 -9.60 0.94
C ASP A 409 15.33 -8.79 1.87
N THR A 410 16.52 -9.29 2.19
CA THR A 410 17.49 -8.61 3.06
C THR A 410 17.94 -7.27 2.47
N ALA A 411 18.40 -7.26 1.21
CA ALA A 411 18.84 -6.03 0.55
C ALA A 411 17.68 -5.03 0.35
N LEU A 412 16.47 -5.53 0.11
CA LEU A 412 15.27 -4.71 -0.02
C LEU A 412 14.88 -4.05 1.32
N HIS A 413 14.94 -4.77 2.44
CA HIS A 413 14.68 -4.19 3.77
C HIS A 413 15.63 -3.03 4.09
N THR A 414 16.93 -3.18 3.79
CA THR A 414 17.91 -2.10 3.99
C THR A 414 17.53 -0.86 3.17
N PHE A 415 17.15 -1.04 1.91
CA PHE A 415 16.76 0.07 1.05
C PHE A 415 15.46 0.73 1.49
N THR A 416 14.41 -0.05 1.78
CA THR A 416 13.11 0.51 2.21
C THR A 416 13.24 1.23 3.54
N PHE A 417 14.02 0.71 4.49
CA PHE A 417 14.33 1.41 5.73
C PHE A 417 15.09 2.71 5.48
N ALA A 418 16.18 2.69 4.71
CA ALA A 418 16.97 3.89 4.41
C ALA A 418 16.12 4.95 3.67
N ASN A 419 15.24 4.51 2.77
CA ASN A 419 14.30 5.38 2.07
C ASN A 419 13.26 5.99 3.04
N ALA A 420 12.70 5.20 3.96
CA ALA A 420 11.78 5.67 4.98
C ALA A 420 12.44 6.65 5.97
N VAL A 421 13.73 6.47 6.32
CA VAL A 421 14.50 7.45 7.10
C VAL A 421 14.58 8.78 6.35
N HIS A 422 14.93 8.73 5.06
CA HIS A 422 15.04 9.93 4.23
C HIS A 422 13.68 10.66 4.11
N ALA A 423 12.61 9.94 3.79
CA ALA A 423 11.25 10.49 3.70
C ALA A 423 10.77 11.07 5.04
N GLY A 424 11.02 10.36 6.16
CA GLY A 424 10.71 10.85 7.50
C GLY A 424 11.48 12.12 7.85
N LEU A 425 12.76 12.22 7.51
CA LEU A 425 13.55 13.44 7.73
C LEU A 425 13.08 14.61 6.86
N GLN A 426 12.61 14.37 5.64
CA GLN A 426 11.98 15.41 4.82
C GLN A 426 10.71 15.95 5.50
N ARG A 427 9.89 15.06 6.08
CA ARG A 427 8.71 15.43 6.87
C ARG A 427 9.03 16.28 8.10
N LEU A 428 10.24 16.12 8.64
CA LEU A 428 10.72 16.83 9.83
C LEU A 428 11.58 18.06 9.49
N ALA A 429 11.80 18.36 8.21
CA ALA A 429 12.73 19.41 7.79
C ALA A 429 12.36 20.80 8.34
N ASP A 430 11.05 21.09 8.42
CA ASP A 430 10.53 22.37 8.90
C ASP A 430 10.09 22.32 10.38
N LEU A 431 10.32 21.20 11.08
CA LEU A 431 9.94 21.09 12.49
C LEU A 431 10.86 21.96 13.35
N SER A 432 10.26 22.91 14.06
CA SER A 432 10.96 23.71 15.06
C SER A 432 11.19 22.90 16.33
N LEU A 433 12.46 22.68 16.68
CA LEU A 433 12.87 22.02 17.92
C LEU A 433 13.54 23.02 18.87
N PRO A 434 13.58 22.74 20.18
CA PRO A 434 14.33 23.54 21.14
C PRO A 434 15.80 23.71 20.74
N GLU A 435 16.43 24.81 21.17
CA GLU A 435 17.83 25.08 20.88
C GLU A 435 18.74 23.94 21.37
N GLY A 436 19.58 23.42 20.47
CA GLY A 436 20.49 22.31 20.76
C GLY A 436 19.86 20.91 20.60
N GLU A 437 18.55 20.81 20.34
CA GLU A 437 17.90 19.55 19.97
C GLU A 437 17.96 19.31 18.45
N TYR A 438 17.83 18.04 18.06
CA TYR A 438 17.79 17.61 16.67
C TYR A 438 16.78 16.46 16.52
N PRO A 439 16.25 16.21 15.31
CA PRO A 439 15.33 15.11 15.07
C PRO A 439 16.01 13.77 15.38
N LEU A 440 15.49 13.03 16.36
CA LEU A 440 16.10 11.75 16.78
C LEU A 440 16.14 10.71 15.66
N LEU A 441 15.26 10.84 14.66
CA LEU A 441 15.28 10.06 13.43
C LEU A 441 16.64 10.10 12.70
N LEU A 442 17.47 11.13 12.89
CA LEU A 442 18.83 11.18 12.33
C LEU A 442 19.66 9.95 12.74
N ARG A 443 19.41 9.33 13.89
CA ARG A 443 20.04 8.06 14.29
C ARG A 443 19.79 6.95 13.26
N GLY A 444 18.60 6.93 12.67
CA GLY A 444 18.23 5.99 11.60
C GLY A 444 19.13 6.07 10.37
N VAL A 445 19.78 7.21 10.10
CA VAL A 445 20.74 7.34 8.99
C VAL A 445 21.98 6.47 9.25
N PHE A 446 22.46 6.45 10.49
CA PHE A 446 23.59 5.62 10.89
C PHE A 446 23.18 4.14 10.98
N ASP A 447 21.99 3.85 11.52
CA ASP A 447 21.46 2.48 11.55
C ASP A 447 21.34 1.91 10.13
N ALA A 448 20.83 2.71 9.18
CA ALA A 448 20.75 2.34 7.77
C ALA A 448 22.13 2.08 7.15
N ALA A 449 23.13 2.91 7.47
CA ALA A 449 24.49 2.71 6.99
C ALA A 449 25.12 1.41 7.55
N MET A 450 24.83 1.04 8.80
CA MET A 450 25.25 -0.24 9.35
C MET A 450 24.55 -1.43 8.67
N SER A 451 23.28 -1.28 8.30
CA SER A 451 22.59 -2.29 7.48
C SER A 451 23.21 -2.42 6.08
N VAL A 452 23.54 -1.30 5.42
CA VAL A 452 24.27 -1.30 4.13
C VAL A 452 25.63 -1.98 4.23
N TYR A 453 26.31 -1.84 5.37
CA TYR A 453 27.54 -2.56 5.68
C TYR A 453 27.31 -4.06 5.84
N LEU A 454 26.25 -4.49 6.54
CA LEU A 454 25.93 -5.90 6.73
C LEU A 454 25.61 -6.59 5.39
N ASP A 455 24.98 -5.88 4.46
CA ASP A 455 24.65 -6.38 3.12
C ASP A 455 25.87 -6.56 2.20
N ARG A 456 27.07 -6.14 2.61
CA ARG A 456 28.27 -6.14 1.75
C ARG A 456 28.61 -7.49 1.13
N PHE A 457 28.31 -8.58 1.83
CA PHE A 457 28.59 -9.93 1.36
C PHE A 457 27.69 -10.36 0.20
N LEU A 458 26.52 -9.74 0.05
CA LEU A 458 25.56 -10.04 -1.01
C LEU A 458 26.01 -9.50 -2.38
N ASN A 459 27.09 -8.70 -2.41
CA ASN A 459 27.71 -8.21 -3.64
C ASN A 459 29.08 -8.88 -3.89
N ILE A 460 29.24 -10.16 -3.51
CA ILE A 460 30.47 -10.93 -3.76
C ILE A 460 30.15 -12.18 -4.61
N PRO A 461 30.44 -12.18 -5.92
CA PRO A 461 30.95 -11.05 -6.72
C PRO A 461 29.87 -9.99 -7.01
N SER A 462 30.28 -8.74 -7.17
CA SER A 462 29.37 -7.64 -7.50
C SER A 462 28.85 -7.82 -8.92
N ALA A 463 27.54 -7.69 -9.11
CA ALA A 463 26.98 -7.49 -10.44
C ALA A 463 27.54 -6.21 -11.05
N ARG A 464 27.76 -6.23 -12.37
CA ARG A 464 28.27 -5.07 -13.09
C ARG A 464 27.12 -4.12 -13.36
N LEU A 465 27.31 -2.86 -12.98
CA LEU A 465 26.40 -1.81 -13.42
C LEU A 465 26.56 -1.60 -14.93
N PRO A 466 25.46 -1.32 -15.67
CA PRO A 466 25.55 -0.92 -17.06
C PRO A 466 26.48 0.28 -17.24
N ALA A 467 27.27 0.27 -18.32
CA ALA A 467 28.17 1.36 -18.68
C ALA A 467 27.82 1.90 -20.08
N PRO A 468 28.01 3.21 -20.33
CA PRO A 468 27.63 3.81 -21.59
C PRO A 468 28.37 3.19 -22.78
N GLY A 469 27.65 2.92 -23.87
CA GLY A 469 28.23 2.57 -25.17
C GLY A 469 28.68 1.12 -25.33
N GLN A 470 28.32 0.22 -24.41
CA GLN A 470 28.67 -1.21 -24.52
C GLN A 470 28.06 -1.89 -25.75
N ASN A 471 26.96 -1.36 -26.31
CA ASN A 471 26.27 -1.92 -27.47
C ASN A 471 26.37 -1.08 -28.74
N GLY A 472 27.19 -0.02 -28.76
CA GLY A 472 27.33 0.87 -29.92
C GLY A 472 26.05 1.62 -30.32
N GLN A 473 25.02 1.60 -29.47
CA GLN A 473 23.76 2.31 -29.68
C GLN A 473 23.86 3.73 -29.10
N THR A 474 23.77 4.73 -29.97
CA THR A 474 23.69 6.16 -29.65
C THR A 474 22.23 6.62 -29.50
N ALA A 475 21.37 5.76 -28.98
CA ALA A 475 19.93 5.98 -29.06
C ALA A 475 19.48 7.04 -28.04
N ALA A 476 19.15 8.24 -28.54
CA ALA A 476 18.39 9.26 -27.83
C ALA A 476 16.91 8.87 -27.59
N GLN A 477 16.54 7.62 -27.91
CA GLN A 477 15.19 7.08 -27.81
C GLN A 477 15.23 5.75 -27.07
N LEU A 478 14.36 5.61 -26.07
CA LEU A 478 14.19 4.39 -25.30
C LEU A 478 13.50 3.32 -26.18
N PRO A 479 14.03 2.09 -26.29
CA PRO A 479 13.33 1.01 -26.98
C PRO A 479 12.05 0.62 -26.23
N PRO A 480 11.09 -0.07 -26.88
CA PRO A 480 9.87 -0.53 -26.22
C PRO A 480 10.21 -1.57 -25.15
N LEU A 481 10.39 -1.12 -23.91
CA LEU A 481 10.82 -1.98 -22.81
C LEU A 481 9.80 -3.08 -22.51
N GLY A 482 8.50 -2.83 -22.72
CA GLY A 482 7.45 -3.84 -22.57
C GLY A 482 7.70 -5.07 -23.44
N ASP A 483 7.90 -4.87 -24.75
CA ASP A 483 8.17 -5.95 -25.71
C ASP A 483 9.44 -6.75 -25.36
N MET A 484 10.43 -6.07 -24.77
CA MET A 484 11.66 -6.70 -24.30
C MET A 484 11.41 -7.51 -23.03
N LEU A 485 10.71 -6.97 -22.04
CA LEU A 485 10.45 -7.61 -20.76
C LEU A 485 9.43 -8.76 -20.86
N ASP A 486 8.60 -8.78 -21.90
CA ASP A 486 7.71 -9.89 -22.24
C ASP A 486 8.46 -11.12 -22.82
N GLN A 487 9.77 -10.99 -23.04
CA GLN A 487 10.63 -12.10 -23.46
C GLN A 487 11.53 -12.57 -22.31
N GLN A 488 11.73 -13.88 -22.22
CA GLN A 488 12.59 -14.46 -21.18
C GLN A 488 14.05 -13.99 -21.34
N GLN A 489 14.72 -13.79 -20.19
CA GLN A 489 16.15 -13.47 -20.08
C GLN A 489 16.58 -12.11 -20.68
N GLN A 490 15.66 -11.16 -20.85
CA GLN A 490 15.98 -9.83 -21.40
C GLN A 490 16.38 -8.77 -20.36
N VAL A 491 16.44 -9.11 -19.07
CA VAL A 491 16.72 -8.16 -17.97
C VAL A 491 18.00 -7.35 -18.21
N ASN A 492 19.10 -8.00 -18.61
CA ASN A 492 20.36 -7.32 -18.89
C ASN A 492 20.29 -6.42 -20.13
N GLN A 493 19.56 -6.85 -21.17
CA GLN A 493 19.41 -6.06 -22.39
C GLN A 493 18.55 -4.81 -22.13
N ALA A 494 17.46 -4.97 -21.38
CA ALA A 494 16.62 -3.86 -20.93
C ALA A 494 17.42 -2.89 -20.04
N GLY A 495 18.19 -3.41 -19.08
CA GLY A 495 19.07 -2.61 -18.23
C GLY A 495 20.10 -1.80 -19.01
N ASN A 496 20.74 -2.41 -20.02
CA ASN A 496 21.68 -1.70 -20.89
C ASN A 496 21.00 -0.63 -21.73
N ALA A 497 19.82 -0.91 -22.29
CA ALA A 497 19.07 0.07 -23.08
C ALA A 497 18.64 1.28 -22.25
N VAL A 498 18.14 1.04 -21.03
CA VAL A 498 17.80 2.11 -20.08
C VAL A 498 19.04 2.93 -19.72
N ALA A 499 20.16 2.27 -19.43
CA ALA A 499 21.39 2.96 -19.08
C ALA A 499 21.92 3.82 -20.23
N ASP A 500 21.98 3.28 -21.45
CA ASP A 500 22.39 4.02 -22.64
C ASP A 500 21.49 5.24 -22.86
N PHE A 501 20.16 5.09 -22.73
CA PHE A 501 19.22 6.21 -22.83
C PHE A 501 19.53 7.31 -21.79
N LEU A 502 19.70 6.95 -20.51
CA LEU A 502 19.97 7.90 -19.43
C LEU A 502 21.34 8.58 -19.56
N PHE A 503 22.39 7.84 -19.92
CA PHE A 503 23.75 8.40 -20.09
C PHE A 503 23.83 9.39 -21.25
N HIS A 504 22.94 9.30 -22.24
CA HIS A 504 22.85 10.24 -23.36
C HIS A 504 21.85 11.39 -23.11
N GLY A 505 21.42 11.61 -21.86
CA GLY A 505 20.53 12.70 -21.49
C GLY A 505 19.05 12.45 -21.79
N GLY A 506 18.65 11.19 -21.91
CA GLY A 506 17.26 10.79 -22.05
C GLY A 506 16.40 11.27 -20.86
N ASP A 507 15.17 11.69 -21.17
CA ASP A 507 14.22 12.14 -20.16
C ASP A 507 13.64 10.94 -19.40
N VAL A 508 13.89 10.88 -18.09
CA VAL A 508 13.36 9.83 -17.19
C VAL A 508 11.84 9.75 -17.24
N THR A 509 11.14 10.85 -17.53
CA THR A 509 9.67 10.82 -17.64
C THR A 509 9.19 9.98 -18.82
N ALA A 510 10.00 9.83 -19.86
CA ALA A 510 9.70 8.95 -21.00
C ALA A 510 9.73 7.45 -20.62
N MET A 511 10.32 7.08 -19.49
CA MET A 511 10.27 5.71 -18.96
C MET A 511 8.96 5.38 -18.24
N ARG A 512 8.11 6.39 -17.98
CA ARG A 512 6.80 6.23 -17.34
C ARG A 512 5.64 6.10 -18.34
N ALA A 513 5.94 6.27 -19.63
CA ALA A 513 5.02 6.13 -20.75
C ALA A 513 5.18 4.75 -21.38
#